data_AF-A0A7H4MCH2-F1
#
_entry.id   AF-A0A7H4MCH2-F1
#
_cell.length_a   1.000
_cell.length_b   1.000
_cell.length_c   1.000
_cell.angle_alpha   90.00
_cell.angle_beta   90.00
_cell.angle_gamma   90.00
#
_symmetry.space_group_name_H-M   'P 1'
#
loop_
_entity.id
_entity.type
_entity.pdbx_description
1 polymer ?
#
loop_
_entity_poly.entity_id
_entity_poly.type
_entity_poly.pdbx_seq_one_letter_code
_entity_poly.pdbx_strand_id
1 'polypeptide(L)'
;MAIPFGLKFSGYARYGAHFQTGDQKYVGVDGSYNGASAIGRLGNESNGGEFQISKAFKSAQRAIWDLNVMFDHWSDEVNLKKAYVGVTNVLDSNPNAYLWAGPRLPPASATGDQRLLLDEPRRPGRRGEEL
;
A
#
# COMPACT_ATOMS: atom_id res chain seq x y z
N MET A 1 20.90 -8.11 3.51
CA MET A 1 19.69 -7.80 2.73
C MET A 1 20.09 -7.68 1.26
N ALA A 2 19.57 -8.54 0.40
CA ALA A 2 19.82 -8.44 -1.04
C ALA A 2 18.94 -7.34 -1.63
N ILE A 3 19.53 -6.42 -2.40
CA ILE A 3 18.76 -5.40 -3.12
C ILE A 3 18.33 -6.04 -4.46
N PRO A 4 17.02 -6.09 -4.76
CA PRO A 4 16.55 -6.63 -6.03
C PRO A 4 17.22 -5.91 -7.20
N PHE A 5 17.78 -6.68 -8.13
CA PHE A 5 18.32 -6.11 -9.35
C PHE A 5 17.17 -5.64 -10.25
N GLY A 6 17.19 -4.36 -10.63
CA GLY A 6 16.24 -3.79 -11.57
C GLY A 6 14.99 -3.17 -10.94
N LEU A 7 13.93 -3.11 -11.74
CA LEU A 7 12.64 -2.53 -11.37
C LEU A 7 11.75 -3.60 -10.74
N LYS A 8 11.07 -3.28 -9.65
CA LYS A 8 10.06 -4.13 -9.03
C LYS A 8 8.67 -3.61 -9.38
N PHE A 9 7.82 -4.50 -9.86
CA PHE A 9 6.39 -4.26 -10.01
C PHE A 9 5.63 -4.90 -8.85
N SER A 10 4.63 -4.20 -8.33
CA SER A 10 3.69 -4.71 -7.33
C SER A 10 2.35 -4.00 -7.48
N GLY A 11 1.25 -4.62 -7.08
CA GLY A 11 -0.05 -3.99 -7.21
C GLY A 11 -1.19 -4.85 -6.67
N TYR A 12 -2.39 -4.32 -6.83
CA TYR A 12 -3.65 -4.96 -6.53
C TYR A 12 -4.63 -4.66 -7.66
N ALA A 13 -5.45 -5.62 -8.07
CA ALA A 13 -6.46 -5.39 -9.10
C ALA A 13 -7.67 -6.29 -8.88
N ARG A 14 -8.86 -5.76 -9.20
CA ARG A 14 -10.10 -6.50 -9.30
C ARG A 14 -10.80 -6.12 -10.60
N TYR A 15 -11.03 -7.11 -11.46
CA TYR A 15 -11.75 -6.93 -12.72
C TYR A 15 -12.70 -8.11 -12.90
N GLY A 16 -13.96 -7.81 -13.21
CA GLY A 16 -15.00 -8.81 -13.36
C GLY A 16 -16.16 -8.30 -14.21
N ALA A 17 -17.12 -9.19 -14.39
CA ALA A 17 -18.37 -8.91 -15.08
C ALA A 17 -19.54 -9.06 -14.10
N HIS A 18 -20.54 -8.21 -14.27
CA HIS A 18 -21.76 -8.24 -13.50
C HIS A 18 -22.94 -8.23 -14.47
N PHE A 19 -23.93 -9.07 -14.20
CA PHE A 19 -25.20 -9.07 -14.90
C PHE A 19 -26.31 -8.68 -13.93
N GLN A 20 -27.25 -7.86 -14.39
CA GLN A 20 -28.37 -7.35 -13.61
C GLN A 20 -29.67 -7.76 -14.32
N THR A 21 -30.51 -8.54 -13.63
CA THR A 21 -31.86 -8.92 -14.12
C THR A 21 -32.96 -7.97 -13.59
N GLY A 22 -32.70 -7.21 -12.51
CA GLY A 22 -33.66 -6.35 -11.79
C GLY A 22 -33.17 -4.91 -11.61
N ASP A 23 -33.54 -4.21 -10.52
CA ASP A 23 -33.35 -2.75 -10.39
C ASP A 23 -31.94 -2.29 -9.95
N GLN A 24 -31.18 -3.11 -9.22
CA GLN A 24 -29.84 -2.74 -8.74
C GLN A 24 -28.75 -3.76 -9.10
N LYS A 25 -27.59 -3.24 -9.52
CA LYS A 25 -26.38 -4.00 -9.90
C LYS A 25 -25.57 -4.50 -8.70
N TYR A 26 -25.65 -3.79 -7.59
CA TYR A 26 -24.91 -4.05 -6.35
C TYR A 26 -25.89 -4.13 -5.17
N VAL A 27 -25.52 -4.89 -4.16
CA VAL A 27 -26.28 -5.02 -2.91
C VAL A 27 -25.78 -3.99 -1.91
N GLY A 28 -26.66 -3.09 -1.49
CA GLY A 28 -26.41 -2.08 -0.46
C GLY A 28 -27.32 -2.26 0.75
N VAL A 29 -26.92 -1.67 1.89
CA VAL A 29 -27.77 -1.45 3.06
C VAL A 29 -27.65 -0.02 3.55
N ASP A 30 -28.66 0.42 4.29
CA ASP A 30 -28.66 1.70 4.97
C ASP A 30 -27.41 1.83 5.87
N GLY A 31 -26.62 2.87 5.61
CA GLY A 31 -25.34 3.12 6.29
C GLY A 31 -24.08 2.67 5.54
N SER A 32 -24.19 2.12 4.32
CA SER A 32 -23.04 1.90 3.44
C SER A 32 -22.46 3.25 2.99
N TYR A 33 -21.38 3.69 3.63
CA TYR A 33 -20.65 4.90 3.22
C TYR A 33 -19.71 4.58 2.05
N ASN A 34 -19.80 5.40 1.00
CA ASN A 34 -18.80 5.49 -0.08
C ASN A 34 -18.51 4.17 -0.83
N GLY A 35 -19.53 3.36 -1.09
CA GLY A 35 -19.38 2.11 -1.85
C GLY A 35 -18.67 0.98 -1.11
N ALA A 36 -18.28 1.18 0.16
CA ALA A 36 -17.82 0.11 1.02
C ALA A 36 -19.05 -0.68 1.49
N SER A 37 -19.27 -1.85 0.90
CA SER A 37 -20.30 -2.76 1.38
C SER A 37 -19.83 -3.33 2.71
N ALA A 38 -20.36 -2.81 3.82
CA ALA A 38 -20.22 -3.41 5.15
C ALA A 38 -20.75 -4.86 5.22
N ILE A 39 -21.34 -5.37 4.13
CA ILE A 39 -21.95 -6.70 3.98
C ILE A 39 -21.05 -7.69 3.24
N GLY A 40 -19.92 -7.23 2.70
CA GLY A 40 -18.92 -8.10 2.06
C GLY A 40 -18.76 -7.83 0.58
N ARG A 41 -17.56 -8.17 0.08
CA ARG A 41 -17.05 -7.74 -1.22
C ARG A 41 -17.32 -8.71 -2.37
N LEU A 42 -17.61 -9.97 -2.06
CA LEU A 42 -17.65 -11.03 -3.06
C LEU A 42 -18.80 -10.80 -4.05
N GLY A 43 -18.48 -10.63 -5.33
CA GLY A 43 -19.47 -10.35 -6.38
C GLY A 43 -20.17 -9.00 -6.25
N ASN A 44 -19.66 -8.08 -5.41
CA ASN A 44 -20.34 -6.83 -5.06
C ASN A 44 -19.44 -5.59 -5.17
N GLU A 45 -18.48 -5.59 -6.11
CA GLU A 45 -17.52 -4.50 -6.29
C GLU A 45 -17.33 -4.11 -7.76
N SER A 46 -17.04 -2.83 -8.00
CA SER A 46 -16.66 -2.33 -9.33
C SER A 46 -15.19 -2.62 -9.66
N ASN A 47 -14.86 -2.50 -10.94
CA ASN A 47 -13.52 -2.73 -11.48
C ASN A 47 -12.52 -1.64 -11.09
N GLY A 48 -11.26 -2.05 -10.95
CA GLY A 48 -10.12 -1.15 -10.82
C GLY A 48 -8.94 -1.77 -10.09
N GLY A 49 -7.90 -0.98 -9.83
CA GLY A 49 -6.69 -1.47 -9.20
C GLY A 49 -5.66 -0.39 -8.90
N GLU A 50 -4.60 -0.82 -8.20
CA GLU A 50 -3.43 -0.03 -7.86
C GLU A 50 -2.18 -0.69 -8.44
N PHE A 51 -1.31 0.12 -9.03
CA PHE A 51 -0.11 -0.32 -9.72
C PHE A 51 1.07 0.46 -9.22
N GLN A 52 2.05 -0.24 -8.63
CA GLN A 52 3.25 0.35 -8.07
C GLN A 52 4.49 -0.16 -8.79
N ILE A 53 5.35 0.81 -9.10
CA ILE A 53 6.70 0.60 -9.60
C ILE A 53 7.66 1.08 -8.52
N SER A 54 8.63 0.24 -8.16
CA SER A 54 9.71 0.63 -7.27
C SER A 54 11.08 0.21 -7.75
N LYS A 55 12.09 0.96 -7.34
CA LYS A 55 13.50 0.67 -7.63
C LYS A 55 14.32 0.95 -6.40
N ALA A 56 15.20 0.02 -6.05
CA ALA A 56 16.15 0.21 -4.96
C ALA A 56 17.58 0.13 -5.48
N PHE A 57 18.49 0.89 -4.89
CA PHE A 57 19.91 0.84 -5.21
C PHE A 57 20.77 1.14 -3.99
N LYS A 58 21.97 0.56 -3.96
CA LYS A 58 22.99 0.81 -2.93
C LYS A 58 23.99 1.83 -3.44
N SER A 59 24.30 2.85 -2.64
CA SER A 59 25.44 3.73 -2.92
C SER A 59 26.76 3.06 -2.52
N ALA A 60 27.87 3.62 -3.01
CA ALA A 60 29.21 3.22 -2.59
C ALA A 60 29.41 3.34 -1.08
N GLN A 61 28.79 4.36 -0.45
CA GLN A 61 28.81 4.62 1.00
C GLN A 61 27.79 3.79 1.79
N ARG A 62 27.31 2.65 1.26
CA ARG A 62 26.39 1.71 1.94
C ARG A 62 24.95 2.19 2.15
N ALA A 63 24.63 3.45 1.85
CA ALA A 63 23.26 3.94 1.87
C ALA A 63 22.39 3.14 0.89
N ILE A 64 21.16 2.81 1.28
CA ILE A 64 20.21 2.10 0.43
C ILE A 64 19.04 3.04 0.18
N TRP A 65 18.82 3.37 -1.09
CA TRP A 65 17.73 4.23 -1.55
C TRP A 65 16.63 3.39 -2.17
N ASP A 66 15.38 3.81 -1.99
CA ASP A 66 14.23 3.23 -2.68
C ASP A 66 13.30 4.32 -3.22
N LEU A 67 12.95 4.22 -4.50
CA LEU A 67 12.01 5.10 -5.19
C LEU A 67 10.72 4.32 -5.40
N ASN A 68 9.58 4.96 -5.12
CA ASN A 68 8.28 4.33 -5.22
C ASN A 68 7.27 5.28 -5.86
N VAL A 69 6.61 4.80 -6.90
CA VAL A 69 5.49 5.49 -7.56
C VAL A 69 4.33 4.52 -7.67
N MET A 70 3.15 4.94 -7.24
CA MET A 70 1.93 4.15 -7.33
C MET A 70 0.82 4.98 -7.98
N PHE A 71 0.20 4.39 -8.99
CA PHE A 71 -1.01 4.89 -9.62
C PHE A 71 -2.18 4.03 -9.20
N ASP A 72 -3.36 4.62 -9.08
CA ASP A 72 -4.60 3.85 -9.05
C ASP A 72 -5.50 4.19 -10.22
N HIS A 73 -6.33 3.21 -10.57
CA HIS A 73 -7.28 3.28 -11.66
C HIS A 73 -8.61 2.76 -11.15
N TRP A 74 -9.63 3.61 -11.19
CA TRP A 74 -10.99 3.25 -10.85
C TRP A 74 -11.92 3.85 -11.90
N SER A 75 -12.77 3.02 -12.50
CA SER A 75 -13.60 3.42 -13.65
C SER A 75 -12.78 3.99 -14.82
N ASP A 76 -12.85 5.30 -15.09
CA ASP A 76 -12.14 5.97 -16.18
C ASP A 76 -11.05 6.93 -15.65
N GLU A 77 -10.85 6.97 -14.33
CA GLU A 77 -9.93 7.89 -13.67
C GLU A 77 -8.63 7.21 -13.29
N VAL A 78 -7.52 7.90 -13.53
CA VAL A 78 -6.18 7.50 -13.09
C VAL A 78 -5.62 8.56 -12.17
N ASN A 79 -5.19 8.19 -10.97
CA ASN A 79 -4.60 9.11 -10.01
C ASN A 79 -3.20 8.68 -9.57
N LEU A 80 -2.40 9.67 -9.13
CA LEU A 80 -1.12 9.43 -8.48
C LEU A 80 -1.33 9.27 -6.97
N LYS A 81 -1.22 8.04 -6.48
CA LYS A 81 -1.51 7.68 -5.09
C LYS A 81 -0.29 7.73 -4.18
N LYS A 82 0.87 7.35 -4.70
CA LYS A 82 2.16 7.43 -3.97
C LYS A 82 3.23 7.96 -4.89
N ALA A 83 4.09 8.82 -4.35
CA ALA A 83 5.31 9.27 -5.00
C ALA A 83 6.29 9.66 -3.90
N TYR A 84 7.15 8.73 -3.50
CA TYR A 84 8.09 8.99 -2.41
C TYR A 84 9.44 8.33 -2.65
N VAL A 85 10.45 8.90 -2.00
CA VAL A 85 11.79 8.34 -1.92
C VAL A 85 12.08 8.02 -0.47
N GLY A 86 12.67 6.87 -0.23
CA GLY A 86 13.17 6.43 1.05
C GLY A 86 14.66 6.18 1.03
N VAL A 87 15.27 6.28 2.21
CA VAL A 87 16.68 5.97 2.40
C VAL A 87 16.94 5.36 3.77
N THR A 88 17.86 4.42 3.82
CA THR A 88 18.41 3.90 5.08
C THR A 88 19.93 3.86 5.06
N ASN A 89 20.52 3.75 6.26
CA ASN A 89 21.97 3.74 6.50
C ASN A 89 22.67 5.04 6.06
N VAL A 90 22.10 6.18 6.44
CA VAL A 90 22.68 7.52 6.21
C VAL A 90 23.10 8.24 7.49
N LEU A 91 22.66 7.76 8.66
CA LEU A 91 23.01 8.31 9.96
C LEU A 91 23.83 7.27 10.73
N ASP A 92 25.08 7.59 11.03
CA ASP A 92 25.96 6.70 11.80
C ASP A 92 25.47 6.48 13.23
N SER A 93 24.84 7.50 13.82
CA SER A 93 24.23 7.43 15.16
C SER A 93 23.02 6.50 15.23
N ASN A 94 22.35 6.28 14.10
CA ASN A 94 21.11 5.50 14.01
C ASN A 94 21.18 4.56 12.79
N PRO A 95 22.05 3.55 12.84
CA PRO A 95 22.17 2.61 11.74
C PRO A 95 20.82 1.92 11.51
N ASN A 96 20.42 1.77 10.24
CA ASN A 96 19.11 1.26 9.79
C ASN A 96 17.90 2.17 10.05
N ALA A 97 18.07 3.41 10.50
CA ALA A 97 16.98 4.39 10.45
C ALA A 97 16.47 4.54 9.01
N TYR A 98 15.16 4.69 8.84
CA TYR A 98 14.53 4.88 7.55
C TYR A 98 13.94 6.28 7.47
N LEU A 99 14.46 7.09 6.56
CA LEU A 99 13.98 8.42 6.28
C LEU A 99 13.24 8.39 4.95
N TRP A 100 12.18 9.20 4.80
CA TRP A 100 11.42 9.27 3.56
C TRP A 100 10.86 10.67 3.34
N ALA A 101 10.57 10.98 2.08
CA ALA A 101 9.91 12.22 1.67
C ALA A 101 9.02 12.00 0.46
N GLY A 102 7.90 12.74 0.40
CA GLY A 102 6.87 12.65 -0.64
C GLY A 102 5.65 11.82 -0.21
N PRO A 103 4.49 11.95 -0.88
CA PRO A 103 3.25 11.28 -0.47
C PRO A 103 3.37 9.75 -0.43
N ARG A 104 2.96 9.17 0.70
CA ARG A 104 2.95 7.72 0.98
C ARG A 104 1.67 7.33 1.74
N LEU A 105 1.21 6.09 1.56
CA LEU A 105 0.17 5.52 2.41
C LEU A 105 0.75 4.97 3.72
N PRO A 106 0.15 5.28 4.89
CA PRO A 106 0.55 4.71 6.16
C PRO A 106 0.29 3.19 6.21
N PRO A 107 0.95 2.44 7.10
CA PRO A 107 0.62 1.04 7.32
C PRO A 107 -0.83 0.90 7.79
N ALA A 108 -1.52 -0.12 7.27
CA ALA A 108 -2.89 -0.43 7.67
C ALA A 108 -3.17 -1.91 7.43
N SER A 109 -4.07 -2.47 8.24
CA SER A 109 -4.71 -3.75 7.96
C SER A 109 -6.06 -3.51 7.28
N ALA A 110 -6.51 -4.49 6.50
CA ALA A 110 -7.80 -4.42 5.83
C ALA A 110 -8.59 -5.72 5.98
N THR A 111 -9.87 -5.58 6.32
CA THR A 111 -10.86 -6.66 6.34
C THR A 111 -12.13 -6.12 5.68
N GLY A 112 -12.72 -6.85 4.72
CA GLY A 112 -13.99 -6.43 4.11
C GLY A 112 -13.95 -5.06 3.42
N ASP A 113 -12.81 -4.65 2.86
CA ASP A 113 -12.55 -3.31 2.24
C ASP A 113 -12.56 -2.15 3.24
N GLN A 114 -12.61 -2.44 4.53
CA GLN A 114 -12.41 -1.45 5.58
C GLN A 114 -10.96 -1.44 6.00
N ARG A 115 -10.40 -0.23 6.13
CA ARG A 115 -9.01 0.01 6.49
C ARG A 115 -8.92 0.42 7.95
N LEU A 116 -8.26 -0.40 8.77
CA LEU A 116 -7.90 -0.02 10.13
C LEU A 116 -6.47 0.54 10.10
N LEU A 117 -6.33 1.81 10.49
CA LEU A 117 -5.01 2.40 10.64
C LEU A 117 -4.30 1.63 11.75
N LEU A 118 -3.15 1.04 11.41
CA LEU A 118 -2.30 0.46 12.43
C LEU A 118 -1.50 1.61 13.04
N ASP A 119 -1.36 1.60 14.37
CA ASP A 119 -0.28 2.36 14.98
C ASP A 119 1.02 1.95 14.27
N GLU A 120 1.85 2.95 13.94
CA GLU A 120 3.21 2.70 13.47
C GLU A 120 3.83 1.64 14.39
N PRO A 121 4.27 0.49 13.87
CA PRO A 121 4.77 -0.55 14.73
C PRO A 121 5.94 0.02 15.51
N ARG A 122 5.77 0.19 16.83
CA ARG A 122 6.92 0.29 17.74
C ARG A 122 7.67 -1.01 17.53
N ARG A 123 8.78 -0.94 16.77
CA ARG A 123 9.63 -2.11 16.54
C ARG A 123 9.94 -2.71 17.91
N PRO A 124 9.94 -4.05 18.05
CA PRO A 124 10.33 -4.66 19.30
C PRO A 124 11.72 -4.16 19.65
N GLY A 125 11.80 -3.35 20.72
CA GLY A 125 13.05 -3.03 21.36
C GLY A 125 13.74 -4.34 21.70
N ARG A 126 15.06 -4.38 21.52
CA ARG A 126 15.91 -5.46 22.02
C ARG A 126 15.40 -5.85 23.40
N ARG A 127 14.90 -7.09 23.56
CA ARG A 127 14.89 -7.69 24.89
C ARG A 127 16.36 -7.75 25.28
N GLY A 128 16.74 -6.91 26.23
CA GLY A 128 18.00 -7.09 26.94
C GLY A 128 17.97 -8.49 27.51
N GLU A 129 18.99 -9.26 27.15
CA GLU A 129 19.52 -10.24 28.08
C GLU A 129 20.08 -9.40 29.25
N GLU A 130 19.35 -9.41 30.35
CA GLU A 130 19.89 -9.11 31.66
C GLU A 130 19.60 -10.32 32.55
N LEU A 131 20.70 -10.92 33.01
CA LEU A 131 20.90 -12.05 33.93
C LEU A 131 20.71 -13.46 33.38
#